data_AF-A0A6P6GHA8-F1
#
_entry.id   AF-A0A6P6GHA8-F1
#
_cell.length_a   1.000
_cell.length_b   1.000
_cell.length_c   1.000
_cell.angle_alpha   90.00
_cell.angle_beta   90.00
_cell.angle_gamma   90.00
#
_symmetry.space_group_name_H-M   'P 1'
#
loop_
_entity.id
_entity.type
_entity.pdbx_description
1 polymer ?
#
loop_
_entity_poly.entity_id
_entity_poly.type
_entity_poly.pdbx_seq_one_letter_code
_entity_poly.pdbx_strand_id
1 'polypeptide(L)'
;MHHNNSNDFVDIEHDDLYTIALWFRLLRQHGYYISSDVFNKFKDGKGNFKASLAIDVSGLLSLYEAAHLRIRGEEILDEAIAFTTTHLESMVSSISPHLLEKVTFALNRPIRKNLPRLETRHYISIYPKEDFHNATLLKLAALDFNVLQALHQQEVSNITRWWKNLDFQRKLPYARDRVVELYFWILEEYFEPQYSHARELATKIMTMVSAIDDTYDAHGTYEELKLFTQEIKRLH
;
A
#
# COMPACT_ATOMS: atom_id res chain seq x y z
N MET A 1 24.69 -12.77 -22.20
CA MET A 1 25.73 -11.72 -22.07
C MET A 1 25.85 -11.42 -20.59
N HIS A 2 26.98 -11.83 -20.00
CA HIS A 2 27.32 -11.55 -18.61
C HIS A 2 27.59 -10.05 -18.47
N HIS A 3 26.72 -9.33 -17.77
CA HIS A 3 27.12 -8.06 -17.20
C HIS A 3 27.75 -8.33 -15.83
N ASN A 4 29.08 -8.28 -15.83
CA ASN A 4 29.86 -7.92 -14.65
C ASN A 4 29.28 -6.61 -14.09
N ASN A 5 28.63 -6.68 -12.93
CA ASN A 5 28.45 -5.50 -12.09
C ASN A 5 29.58 -5.50 -11.06
N SER A 6 30.54 -4.63 -11.34
CA SER A 6 31.56 -4.14 -10.42
C SER A 6 30.97 -3.79 -9.06
N ASN A 7 31.38 -4.55 -8.04
CA ASN A 7 31.89 -4.17 -6.71
C ASN A 7 31.82 -2.70 -6.22
N ASP A 8 30.72 -1.98 -6.44
CA ASP A 8 30.41 -0.71 -5.73
C ASP A 8 29.27 -0.88 -4.73
N PHE A 9 29.00 -2.11 -4.29
CA PHE A 9 28.05 -2.36 -3.22
C PHE A 9 28.68 -1.98 -1.88
N VAL A 10 28.10 -0.95 -1.27
CA VAL A 10 28.05 -0.61 0.16
C VAL A 10 28.64 -1.72 1.05
N ASP A 11 29.51 -1.34 1.98
CA ASP A 11 30.11 -2.23 2.98
C ASP A 11 29.05 -2.77 3.97
N ILE A 12 28.20 -3.67 3.46
CA ILE A 12 27.07 -4.30 4.14
C ILE A 12 27.56 -5.20 5.29
N GLU A 13 28.86 -5.50 5.39
CA GLU A 13 29.39 -6.40 6.41
C GLU A 13 29.21 -5.81 7.81
N HIS A 14 29.39 -4.48 7.95
CA HIS A 14 29.33 -3.77 9.23
C HIS A 14 27.96 -3.12 9.57
N ASP A 15 27.03 -3.07 8.62
CA ASP A 15 25.72 -2.42 8.83
C ASP A 15 24.81 -3.20 9.79
N ASP A 16 24.00 -2.49 10.58
CA ASP A 16 23.02 -3.09 11.48
C ASP A 16 21.78 -3.65 10.75
N LEU A 17 20.89 -4.33 11.52
CA LEU A 17 19.68 -4.94 10.96
C LEU A 17 18.75 -3.90 10.35
N TYR A 18 18.56 -2.76 11.03
CA TYR A 18 17.73 -1.66 10.56
C TYR A 18 18.18 -1.18 9.18
N THR A 19 19.48 -0.90 9.03
CA THR A 19 20.08 -0.34 7.82
C THR A 19 19.95 -1.29 6.64
N ILE A 20 20.29 -2.57 6.81
CA ILE A 20 20.21 -3.57 5.74
C ILE A 20 18.77 -3.82 5.34
N ALA A 21 17.85 -3.95 6.31
CA ALA A 21 16.45 -4.16 6.01
C ALA A 21 15.83 -2.97 5.27
N LEU A 22 16.12 -1.75 5.71
CA LEU A 22 15.67 -0.52 5.05
C LEU A 22 16.19 -0.44 3.62
N TRP A 23 17.50 -0.65 3.43
CA TRP A 23 18.14 -0.58 2.12
C TRP A 23 17.60 -1.65 1.16
N PHE A 24 17.50 -2.90 1.63
CA PHE A 24 16.89 -3.99 0.87
C PHE A 24 15.46 -3.65 0.42
N ARG A 25 14.65 -3.11 1.35
CA ARG A 25 13.27 -2.70 1.05
C ARG A 25 13.22 -1.61 -0.02
N LEU A 26 13.97 -0.53 0.17
CA LEU A 26 13.95 0.62 -0.74
C LEU A 26 14.41 0.23 -2.13
N LEU A 27 15.50 -0.55 -2.25
CA LEU A 27 16.01 -0.99 -3.55
C LEU A 27 15.03 -1.91 -4.28
N ARG A 28 14.44 -2.88 -3.58
CA ARG A 28 13.42 -3.75 -4.21
C ARG A 28 12.16 -3.01 -4.62
N GLN A 29 11.72 -2.04 -3.82
CA GLN A 29 10.59 -1.18 -4.20
C GLN A 29 10.86 -0.40 -5.50
N HIS A 30 12.12 -0.08 -5.80
CA HIS A 30 12.54 0.58 -7.03
C HIS A 30 12.94 -0.40 -8.16
N GLY A 31 12.69 -1.70 -7.99
CA GLY A 31 12.93 -2.71 -9.03
C GLY A 31 14.35 -3.25 -9.10
N TYR A 32 15.23 -2.89 -8.16
CA TYR A 32 16.56 -3.49 -8.08
C TYR A 32 16.49 -4.86 -7.43
N TYR A 33 17.11 -5.86 -8.07
CA TYR A 33 17.26 -7.18 -7.47
C TYR A 33 18.39 -7.17 -6.44
N ILE A 34 18.03 -7.43 -5.19
CA ILE A 34 18.96 -7.61 -4.07
C ILE A 34 18.72 -8.98 -3.48
N SER A 35 19.74 -9.83 -3.36
CA SER A 35 19.57 -11.17 -2.77
C SER A 35 19.08 -11.07 -1.34
N SER A 36 18.13 -11.91 -0.94
CA SER A 36 17.71 -12.05 0.46
C SER A 36 18.79 -12.69 1.35
N ASP A 37 19.86 -13.24 0.75
CA ASP A 37 21.01 -13.78 1.48
C ASP A 37 21.75 -12.75 2.33
N VAL A 38 21.55 -11.45 2.08
CA VAL A 38 22.08 -10.37 2.93
C VAL A 38 21.62 -10.53 4.38
N PHE A 39 20.50 -11.22 4.63
CA PHE A 39 19.99 -11.47 5.98
C PHE A 39 20.63 -12.69 6.67
N ASN A 40 21.42 -13.52 5.98
CA ASN A 40 22.06 -14.70 6.57
C ASN A 40 23.00 -14.34 7.73
N LYS A 41 23.63 -13.16 7.71
CA LYS A 41 24.50 -12.72 8.81
C LYS A 41 23.77 -12.51 10.13
N PHE A 42 22.44 -12.37 10.08
CA PHE A 42 21.56 -12.24 11.24
C PHE A 42 21.05 -13.60 11.75
N LYS A 43 21.45 -14.71 11.12
CA LYS A 43 21.16 -16.07 11.59
C LYS A 43 22.24 -16.63 12.50
N ASP A 44 21.84 -17.53 13.40
CA ASP A 44 22.72 -18.31 14.27
C ASP A 44 23.27 -19.55 13.54
N GLY A 45 24.14 -20.31 14.21
CA GLY A 45 24.71 -21.55 13.65
C GLY A 45 23.71 -22.68 13.42
N LYS A 46 22.46 -22.53 13.88
CA LYS A 46 21.36 -23.47 13.63
C LYS A 46 20.45 -23.00 12.48
N GLY A 47 20.76 -21.85 11.88
CA GLY A 47 19.99 -21.27 10.79
C GLY A 47 18.76 -20.47 11.23
N ASN A 48 18.59 -20.14 12.52
CA ASN A 48 17.49 -19.30 13.00
C ASN A 48 17.94 -17.84 13.15
N PHE A 49 17.03 -16.87 13.02
CA PHE A 49 17.35 -15.48 13.38
C PHE A 49 17.83 -15.40 14.84
N LYS A 50 18.93 -14.69 15.07
CA LYS A 50 19.56 -14.56 16.39
C LYS A 50 18.57 -13.96 17.39
N ALA A 51 18.32 -14.65 18.50
CA ALA A 51 17.44 -14.15 19.58
C ALA A 51 17.90 -12.80 20.16
N SER A 52 19.20 -12.47 20.03
CA SER A 52 19.73 -11.16 20.43
C SER A 52 19.16 -9.99 19.63
N LEU A 53 18.54 -10.23 18.47
CA LEU A 53 17.88 -9.18 17.68
C LEU A 53 16.55 -8.73 18.31
N ALA A 54 16.00 -9.52 19.24
CA ALA A 54 14.73 -9.23 19.89
C ALA A 54 14.73 -7.98 20.79
N ILE A 55 15.89 -7.34 20.98
CA ILE A 55 16.01 -6.07 21.72
C ILE A 55 15.90 -4.84 20.81
N ASP A 56 16.11 -5.00 19.50
CA ASP A 56 16.12 -3.91 18.52
C ASP A 56 14.78 -3.81 17.81
N VAL A 57 13.84 -3.05 18.41
CA VAL A 57 12.49 -2.82 17.87
C VAL A 57 12.55 -2.22 16.47
N SER A 58 13.46 -1.26 16.24
CA SER A 58 13.57 -0.56 14.96
C SER A 58 14.09 -1.49 13.86
N GLY A 59 15.09 -2.31 14.17
CA GLY A 59 15.60 -3.35 13.27
C GLY A 59 14.55 -4.41 12.96
N LEU A 60 13.81 -4.90 13.97
CA LEU A 60 12.72 -5.85 13.77
C LEU A 60 11.60 -5.28 12.89
N LEU A 61 11.17 -4.05 13.15
CA LEU A 61 10.15 -3.38 12.36
C LEU A 61 10.60 -3.18 10.91
N SER A 62 11.86 -2.81 10.70
CA SER A 62 12.42 -2.64 9.35
C SER A 62 12.53 -3.97 8.61
N LEU A 63 12.95 -5.04 9.29
CA LEU A 63 13.00 -6.40 8.73
C LEU A 63 11.60 -6.91 8.39
N TYR A 64 10.62 -6.69 9.27
CA TYR A 64 9.22 -7.03 9.03
C TYR A 64 8.72 -6.38 7.73
N GLU A 65 8.91 -5.07 7.58
CA GLU A 65 8.49 -4.34 6.37
C GLU A 65 9.23 -4.82 5.11
N ALA A 66 10.53 -5.08 5.22
CA ALA A 66 11.36 -5.58 4.13
C ALA A 66 10.94 -6.98 3.66
N ALA A 67 10.60 -7.87 4.60
CA ALA A 67 10.28 -9.25 4.29
C ALA A 67 8.94 -9.40 3.54
N HIS A 68 8.02 -8.42 3.61
CA HIS A 68 6.83 -8.38 2.76
C HIS A 68 7.12 -8.11 1.27
N LEU A 69 8.38 -7.84 0.88
CA LEU A 69 8.85 -7.80 -0.51
C LEU A 69 9.46 -9.12 -1.00
N ARG A 70 9.27 -10.22 -0.25
CA ARG A 70 9.71 -11.55 -0.67
C ARG A 70 9.15 -11.96 -2.03
N ILE A 71 9.96 -12.69 -2.79
CA ILE A 71 9.54 -13.41 -3.99
C ILE A 71 9.59 -14.93 -3.75
N ARG A 72 9.13 -15.72 -4.72
CA ARG A 72 9.11 -17.18 -4.59
C ARG A 72 10.54 -17.72 -4.42
N GLY A 73 10.72 -18.64 -3.48
CA GLY A 73 12.01 -19.29 -3.19
C GLY A 73 12.85 -18.60 -2.11
N GLU A 74 12.35 -17.53 -1.48
CA GLU A 74 13.08 -16.79 -0.44
C GLU A 74 12.60 -17.15 0.97
N GLU A 75 12.84 -18.40 1.37
CA GLU A 75 12.39 -18.96 2.65
C GLU A 75 12.88 -18.14 3.86
N ILE A 76 14.07 -17.52 3.76
CA ILE A 76 14.62 -16.63 4.79
C ILE A 76 13.68 -15.45 5.13
N LEU A 77 12.91 -14.95 4.16
CA LEU A 77 11.97 -13.86 4.39
C LEU A 77 10.63 -14.34 4.94
N ASP A 78 10.25 -15.60 4.66
CA ASP A 78 9.11 -16.25 5.33
C ASP A 78 9.41 -16.42 6.81
N GLU A 79 10.60 -16.92 7.14
CA GLU A 79 11.09 -17.00 8.51
C GLU A 79 11.19 -15.62 9.17
N ALA A 80 11.65 -14.59 8.43
CA ALA A 80 11.76 -13.24 8.94
C ALA A 80 10.40 -12.67 9.34
N ILE A 81 9.34 -12.91 8.55
CA ILE A 81 7.98 -12.49 8.90
C ILE A 81 7.51 -13.18 10.17
N ALA A 82 7.71 -14.49 10.29
CA ALA A 82 7.32 -15.22 11.50
C ALA A 82 8.06 -14.69 12.74
N PHE A 83 9.40 -14.60 12.65
CA PHE A 83 10.27 -14.12 13.72
C PHE A 83 9.91 -12.70 14.17
N THR A 84 9.84 -11.77 13.23
CA THR A 84 9.57 -10.35 13.55
C THR A 84 8.15 -10.15 14.09
N THR A 85 7.14 -10.82 13.53
CA THR A 85 5.75 -10.74 14.03
C THR A 85 5.68 -11.17 15.50
N THR A 86 6.22 -12.35 15.83
CA THR A 86 6.20 -12.87 17.21
C THR A 86 6.89 -11.92 18.19
N HIS A 87 8.06 -11.39 17.82
CA HIS A 87 8.78 -10.48 18.71
C HIS A 87 8.10 -9.11 18.83
N LEU A 88 7.65 -8.51 17.73
CA LEU A 88 6.96 -7.22 17.75
C LEU A 88 5.67 -7.27 18.58
N GLU A 89 4.88 -8.34 18.46
CA GLU A 89 3.68 -8.57 19.29
C GLU A 89 4.03 -8.70 20.79
N SER A 90 5.12 -9.40 21.11
CA SER A 90 5.55 -9.57 22.51
C SER A 90 6.03 -8.28 23.18
N MET A 91 6.49 -7.30 22.39
CA MET A 91 7.08 -6.05 22.88
C MET A 91 6.08 -4.91 23.06
N VAL A 92 4.83 -5.10 22.64
CA VAL A 92 3.75 -4.08 22.65
C VAL A 92 3.60 -3.39 24.02
N SER A 93 3.82 -4.10 25.12
CA SER A 93 3.67 -3.56 26.49
C SER A 93 4.90 -2.80 27.02
N SER A 94 6.06 -2.89 26.36
CA SER A 94 7.34 -2.39 26.86
C SER A 94 7.98 -1.30 26.01
N ILE A 95 7.36 -0.91 24.90
CA ILE A 95 7.90 0.11 23.96
C ILE A 95 7.29 1.49 24.18
N SER A 96 7.98 2.53 23.72
CA SER A 96 7.51 3.92 23.79
C SER A 96 6.18 4.08 23.04
N PRO A 97 5.29 5.02 23.44
CA PRO A 97 4.01 5.22 22.77
C PRO A 97 4.13 5.50 21.27
N HIS A 98 5.18 6.21 20.82
CA HIS A 98 5.39 6.51 19.41
C HIS A 98 5.81 5.26 18.61
N LEU A 99 6.68 4.41 19.15
CA LEU A 99 7.04 3.13 18.52
C LEU A 99 5.87 2.17 18.52
N LEU A 100 5.07 2.16 19.60
CA LEU A 100 3.87 1.35 19.69
C LEU A 100 2.88 1.64 18.56
N GLU A 101 2.65 2.92 18.25
CA GLU A 101 1.78 3.32 17.15
C GLU A 101 2.29 2.77 15.80
N LYS A 102 3.60 2.90 15.52
CA LYS A 102 4.23 2.38 14.30
C LYS A 102 4.15 0.86 14.19
N VAL A 103 4.47 0.17 15.28
CA VAL A 103 4.44 -1.30 15.33
C VAL A 103 3.01 -1.82 15.14
N THR A 104 2.04 -1.23 15.84
CA THR A 104 0.63 -1.61 15.70
C THR A 104 0.11 -1.39 14.28
N PHE A 105 0.48 -0.26 13.66
CA PHE A 105 0.09 0.03 12.28
C PHE A 105 0.70 -0.97 11.29
N ALA A 106 2.00 -1.28 11.41
CA ALA A 106 2.69 -2.24 10.56
C ALA A 106 2.15 -3.67 10.71
N LEU A 107 1.88 -4.11 11.95
CA LEU A 107 1.29 -5.42 12.24
C LEU A 107 -0.13 -5.55 11.68
N ASN A 108 -0.91 -4.45 11.67
CA ASN A 108 -2.20 -4.45 10.99
C ASN A 108 -2.05 -4.60 9.48
N ARG A 109 -1.19 -3.76 8.87
CA ARG A 109 -0.94 -3.80 7.43
C ARG A 109 0.45 -3.24 7.08
N PRO A 110 1.37 -4.05 6.54
CA PRO A 110 2.71 -3.60 6.19
C PRO A 110 2.67 -2.59 5.04
N ILE A 111 3.65 -1.69 4.98
CA ILE A 111 3.79 -0.62 3.98
C ILE A 111 3.59 -1.16 2.57
N ARG A 112 4.22 -2.29 2.23
CA ARG A 112 4.14 -2.90 0.88
C ARG A 112 2.71 -3.24 0.45
N LYS A 113 1.83 -3.54 1.41
CA LYS A 113 0.44 -3.92 1.15
C LYS A 113 -0.54 -2.80 1.45
N ASN A 114 -0.08 -1.67 1.99
CA ASN A 114 -0.93 -0.56 2.39
C ASN A 114 -1.23 0.38 1.21
N LEU A 115 -2.22 1.22 1.40
CA LEU A 115 -2.64 2.21 0.40
C LEU A 115 -1.78 3.48 0.58
N PRO A 116 -1.07 3.96 -0.45
CA PRO A 116 -0.08 5.02 -0.29
C PRO A 116 -0.63 6.28 0.39
N ARG A 117 -1.84 6.72 0.03
CA ARG A 117 -2.43 7.94 0.62
C ARG A 117 -2.85 7.76 2.07
N LEU A 118 -3.34 6.57 2.42
CA LEU A 118 -3.69 6.25 3.80
C LEU A 118 -2.45 6.15 4.69
N GLU A 119 -1.41 5.48 4.20
CA GLU A 119 -0.12 5.39 4.87
C GLU A 119 0.50 6.78 5.06
N THR A 120 0.52 7.59 4.00
CA THR A 120 1.08 8.95 4.05
C THR A 120 0.32 9.82 5.06
N ARG A 121 -1.01 9.77 5.06
CA ARG A 121 -1.85 10.52 6.02
C ARG A 121 -1.52 10.13 7.46
N HIS A 122 -1.38 8.83 7.71
CA HIS A 122 -1.03 8.33 9.03
C HIS A 122 0.39 8.76 9.43
N TYR A 123 1.36 8.61 8.52
CA TYR A 123 2.76 8.93 8.79
C TYR A 123 2.98 10.43 9.03
N ILE A 124 2.27 11.33 8.33
CA ILE A 124 2.28 12.78 8.61
C ILE A 124 1.89 13.08 10.07
N SER A 125 1.01 12.27 10.67
CA SER A 125 0.60 12.41 12.08
C SER A 125 1.60 11.82 13.09
N ILE A 126 2.44 10.88 12.65
CA ILE A 126 3.48 10.25 13.46
C ILE A 126 4.79 11.04 13.41
N TYR A 127 5.17 11.52 12.22
CA TYR A 127 6.47 12.14 11.96
C TYR A 127 6.87 13.27 12.95
N PRO A 128 5.98 14.15 13.43
CA PRO A 128 6.32 15.17 14.43
C PRO A 128 6.75 14.59 15.79
N LYS A 129 6.43 13.32 16.06
CA LYS A 129 6.75 12.60 17.31
C LYS A 129 8.13 11.93 17.24
N GLU A 130 8.81 11.95 16.09
CA GLU A 130 10.15 11.38 15.90
C GLU A 130 11.22 12.35 16.42
N ASP A 131 12.25 11.82 17.10
CA ASP A 131 13.29 12.61 17.77
C ASP A 131 14.08 13.52 16.81
N PHE A 132 14.26 13.10 15.56
CA PHE A 132 15.07 13.80 14.55
C PHE A 132 14.26 14.24 13.32
N HIS A 133 12.97 14.54 13.50
CA HIS A 133 12.14 14.95 12.37
C HIS A 133 12.61 16.29 11.76
N ASN A 134 12.56 16.37 10.44
CA ASN A 134 12.84 17.60 9.72
C ASN A 134 11.57 18.45 9.57
N ALA A 135 11.52 19.60 10.24
CA ALA A 135 10.37 20.50 10.22
C ALA A 135 10.03 21.03 8.81
N THR A 136 11.03 21.26 7.96
CA THR A 136 10.81 21.67 6.56
C THR A 136 10.15 20.56 5.76
N LEU A 137 10.60 19.31 5.94
CA LEU A 137 9.98 18.15 5.28
C LEU A 137 8.53 17.93 5.75
N LEU A 138 8.27 18.05 7.06
CA LEU A 138 6.91 17.94 7.61
C LEU A 138 5.99 19.00 7.00
N LYS A 139 6.45 20.26 6.93
CA LYS A 139 5.69 21.36 6.33
C LYS A 139 5.42 21.11 4.85
N LEU A 140 6.42 20.64 4.10
CA LEU A 140 6.25 20.28 2.69
C LEU A 140 5.20 19.18 2.52
N ALA A 141 5.32 18.08 3.25
CA ALA A 141 4.40 16.94 3.18
C ALA A 141 2.95 17.32 3.53
N ALA A 142 2.75 18.13 4.58
CA ALA A 142 1.43 18.60 4.98
C ALA A 142 0.79 19.52 3.93
N LEU A 143 1.57 20.44 3.34
CA LEU A 143 1.07 21.34 2.30
C LEU A 143 0.73 20.58 1.02
N ASP A 144 1.63 19.69 0.56
CA ASP A 144 1.41 18.86 -0.63
C ASP A 144 0.15 17.98 -0.46
N PHE A 145 0.01 17.32 0.70
CA PHE A 145 -1.17 16.52 1.02
C PHE A 145 -2.47 17.33 0.91
N ASN A 146 -2.49 18.57 1.42
CA ASN A 146 -3.66 19.43 1.39
C ASN A 146 -3.98 19.97 -0.01
N VAL A 147 -2.96 20.31 -0.80
CA VAL A 147 -3.13 20.73 -2.20
C VAL A 147 -3.75 19.59 -3.02
N LEU A 148 -3.24 18.37 -2.88
CA LEU A 148 -3.81 17.21 -3.55
C LEU A 148 -5.22 16.89 -3.06
N GLN A 149 -5.47 17.00 -1.75
CA GLN A 149 -6.80 16.80 -1.20
C GLN A 149 -7.82 17.79 -1.78
N ALA A 150 -7.44 19.06 -1.99
CA ALA A 150 -8.33 20.04 -2.63
C ALA A 150 -8.67 19.67 -4.07
N LEU A 151 -7.68 19.19 -4.85
CA LEU A 151 -7.89 18.65 -6.20
C LEU A 151 -8.85 17.45 -6.16
N HIS A 152 -8.61 16.49 -5.28
CA HIS A 152 -9.44 15.29 -5.15
C HIS A 152 -10.88 15.63 -4.73
N GLN A 153 -11.09 16.63 -3.87
CA GLN A 153 -12.44 17.10 -3.49
C GLN A 153 -13.17 17.73 -4.67
N GLN A 154 -12.47 18.46 -5.54
CA GLN A 154 -13.03 19.00 -6.77
C GLN A 154 -13.44 17.88 -7.73
N GLU A 155 -12.58 16.87 -7.92
CA GLU A 155 -12.87 15.67 -8.73
C GLU A 155 -14.14 14.95 -8.22
N VAL A 156 -14.23 14.69 -6.90
CA VAL A 156 -15.42 14.09 -6.28
C VAL A 156 -16.66 14.96 -6.49
N SER A 157 -16.56 16.28 -6.37
CA SER A 157 -17.69 17.20 -6.63
C SER A 157 -18.20 17.07 -8.08
N ASN A 158 -17.29 16.97 -9.04
CA ASN A 158 -17.64 16.82 -10.45
C ASN A 158 -18.29 15.45 -10.73
N ILE A 159 -17.71 14.39 -10.20
CA ILE A 159 -18.19 13.01 -10.39
C ILE A 159 -19.56 12.82 -9.72
N THR A 160 -19.73 13.30 -8.49
CA THR A 160 -21.03 13.20 -7.79
C THR A 160 -22.11 14.02 -8.49
N ARG A 161 -21.78 15.18 -9.08
CA ARG A 161 -22.72 15.95 -9.92
C ARG A 161 -23.11 15.18 -11.19
N TRP A 162 -22.13 14.60 -11.87
CA TRP A 162 -22.37 13.75 -13.04
C TRP A 162 -23.27 12.56 -12.70
N TRP A 163 -22.99 11.86 -11.60
CA TRP A 163 -23.77 10.71 -11.14
C TRP A 163 -25.21 11.09 -10.80
N LYS A 164 -25.41 12.19 -10.08
CA LYS A 164 -26.74 12.73 -9.78
C LYS A 164 -27.54 13.04 -11.05
N ASN A 165 -26.89 13.58 -12.08
CA ASN A 165 -27.56 13.89 -13.35
C ASN A 165 -28.03 12.64 -14.11
N LEU A 166 -27.42 11.47 -13.88
CA LEU A 166 -27.90 10.21 -14.46
C LEU A 166 -29.20 9.72 -13.81
N ASP A 167 -29.46 10.11 -12.56
CA ASP A 167 -30.67 9.77 -11.81
C ASP A 167 -30.86 8.24 -11.64
N PHE A 168 -29.75 7.52 -11.46
CA PHE A 168 -29.78 6.06 -11.29
C PHE A 168 -30.41 5.61 -9.97
N GLN A 169 -30.34 6.44 -8.92
CA GLN A 169 -31.04 6.15 -7.68
C GLN A 169 -32.55 5.94 -7.90
N ARG A 170 -33.17 6.70 -8.82
CA ARG A 170 -34.58 6.53 -9.17
C ARG A 170 -34.79 5.50 -10.29
N LYS A 171 -33.93 5.50 -11.31
CA LYS A 171 -34.09 4.63 -12.50
C LYS A 171 -33.71 3.17 -12.23
N LEU A 172 -32.71 2.94 -11.38
CA LEU A 172 -32.13 1.65 -11.03
C LEU A 172 -32.09 1.51 -9.49
N PRO A 173 -33.25 1.49 -8.79
CA PRO A 173 -33.29 1.51 -7.33
C PRO A 173 -32.71 0.24 -6.68
N TYR A 174 -32.47 -0.81 -7.47
CA TYR A 174 -31.81 -2.04 -7.03
C TYR A 174 -30.28 -1.93 -6.99
N ALA A 175 -29.69 -0.97 -7.74
CA ALA A 175 -28.26 -0.82 -7.83
C ALA A 175 -27.71 -0.07 -6.60
N ARG A 176 -26.52 -0.47 -6.14
CA ARG A 176 -25.83 0.13 -5.00
C ARG A 176 -25.30 1.51 -5.40
N ASP A 177 -25.54 2.52 -4.56
CA ASP A 177 -24.91 3.83 -4.72
C ASP A 177 -23.55 3.83 -4.01
N ARG A 178 -22.47 3.72 -4.79
CA ARG A 178 -21.07 3.58 -4.30
C ARG A 178 -20.10 4.57 -4.94
N VAL A 179 -20.60 5.67 -5.50
CA VAL A 179 -19.76 6.58 -6.31
C VAL A 179 -18.54 7.13 -5.56
N VAL A 180 -18.67 7.38 -4.25
CA VAL A 180 -17.58 7.90 -3.42
C VAL A 180 -16.57 6.80 -3.07
N GLU A 181 -17.05 5.60 -2.75
CA GLU A 181 -16.20 4.43 -2.47
C GLU A 181 -15.40 4.00 -3.70
N LEU A 182 -16.04 4.01 -4.88
CA LEU A 182 -15.38 3.71 -6.14
C LEU A 182 -14.35 4.79 -6.51
N TYR A 183 -14.66 6.07 -6.28
CA TYR A 183 -13.65 7.12 -6.42
C TYR A 183 -12.45 6.88 -5.49
N PHE A 184 -12.70 6.51 -4.23
CA PHE A 184 -11.63 6.21 -3.28
C PHE A 184 -10.75 5.04 -3.77
N TRP A 185 -11.32 3.99 -4.34
CA TRP A 185 -10.54 2.91 -4.96
C TRP A 185 -9.66 3.39 -6.11
N ILE A 186 -10.20 4.21 -7.01
CA ILE A 186 -9.43 4.76 -8.14
C ILE A 186 -8.34 5.74 -7.68
N LEU A 187 -8.61 6.51 -6.63
CA LEU A 187 -7.65 7.45 -6.04
C LEU A 187 -6.38 6.74 -5.56
N GLU A 188 -6.51 5.55 -4.98
CA GLU A 188 -5.37 4.81 -4.40
C GLU A 188 -4.52 4.11 -5.46
N GLU A 189 -5.02 3.92 -6.69
CA GLU A 189 -4.25 3.40 -7.81
C GLU A 189 -3.26 4.46 -8.35
N TYR A 190 -3.68 5.72 -8.44
CA TYR A 190 -2.84 6.85 -8.84
C TYR A 190 -3.39 8.17 -8.28
N PHE A 191 -2.73 8.72 -7.25
CA PHE A 191 -3.18 9.92 -6.54
C PHE A 191 -2.57 11.22 -7.09
N GLU A 192 -1.55 11.11 -7.93
CA GLU A 192 -0.73 12.21 -8.42
C GLU A 192 -1.53 13.14 -9.36
N PRO A 193 -1.23 14.45 -9.40
CA PRO A 193 -2.09 15.43 -10.05
C PRO A 193 -2.22 15.21 -11.56
N GLN A 194 -1.19 14.69 -12.23
CA GLN A 194 -1.20 14.41 -13.68
C GLN A 194 -2.25 13.37 -14.09
N TYR A 195 -2.73 12.54 -13.15
CA TYR A 195 -3.73 11.51 -13.41
C TYR A 195 -5.16 11.96 -13.08
N SER A 196 -5.39 13.25 -12.84
CA SER A 196 -6.72 13.80 -12.53
C SER A 196 -7.82 13.36 -13.52
N HIS A 197 -7.57 13.55 -14.81
CA HIS A 197 -8.52 13.15 -15.84
C HIS A 197 -8.73 11.62 -15.90
N ALA A 198 -7.65 10.86 -15.69
CA ALA A 198 -7.72 9.41 -15.64
C ALA A 198 -8.59 8.94 -14.46
N ARG A 199 -8.45 9.55 -13.27
CA ARG A 199 -9.28 9.23 -12.11
C ARG A 199 -10.75 9.52 -12.35
N GLU A 200 -11.07 10.68 -12.94
CA GLU A 200 -12.46 11.02 -13.27
C GLU A 200 -13.07 10.02 -14.25
N LEU A 201 -12.34 9.66 -15.32
CA LEU A 201 -12.82 8.70 -16.32
C LEU A 201 -12.96 7.28 -15.73
N ALA A 202 -11.94 6.80 -15.04
CA ALA A 202 -11.94 5.47 -14.44
C ALA A 202 -13.03 5.33 -13.39
N THR A 203 -13.29 6.37 -12.59
CA THR A 203 -14.40 6.36 -11.62
C THR A 203 -15.76 6.26 -12.33
N LYS A 204 -15.96 7.02 -13.43
CA LYS A 204 -17.21 6.92 -14.21
C LYS A 204 -17.40 5.51 -14.78
N ILE A 205 -16.36 4.93 -15.35
CA ILE A 205 -16.38 3.56 -15.88
C ILE A 205 -16.70 2.56 -14.75
N MET A 206 -16.00 2.65 -13.63
CA MET A 206 -16.19 1.73 -12.50
C MET A 206 -17.60 1.81 -11.93
N THR A 207 -18.17 3.01 -11.81
CA THR A 207 -19.56 3.19 -11.36
C THR A 207 -20.56 2.57 -12.33
N MET A 208 -20.35 2.70 -13.64
CA MET A 208 -21.19 2.03 -14.65
C MET A 208 -21.05 0.50 -14.58
N VAL A 209 -19.83 -0.01 -14.41
CA VAL A 209 -19.57 -1.45 -14.23
C VAL A 209 -20.25 -1.97 -12.98
N SER A 210 -20.22 -1.23 -11.86
CA SER A 210 -20.91 -1.62 -10.62
C SER A 210 -22.43 -1.70 -10.80
N ALA A 211 -23.04 -0.81 -11.59
CA ALA A 211 -24.47 -0.89 -11.87
C ALA A 211 -24.82 -2.09 -12.78
N ILE A 212 -23.93 -2.43 -13.73
CA ILE A 212 -24.06 -3.62 -14.56
C ILE A 212 -23.92 -4.88 -13.70
N ASP A 213 -22.92 -4.94 -12.81
CA ASP A 213 -22.71 -6.02 -11.84
C ASP A 213 -23.99 -6.28 -11.02
N ASP A 214 -24.59 -5.24 -10.44
CA ASP A 214 -25.87 -5.34 -9.72
C ASP A 214 -27.02 -5.85 -10.61
N THR A 215 -27.01 -5.50 -11.89
CA THR A 215 -28.00 -5.98 -12.85
C THR A 215 -27.85 -7.49 -13.06
N TYR A 216 -26.63 -8.01 -13.20
CA TYR A 216 -26.39 -9.44 -13.39
C TYR A 216 -26.62 -10.27 -12.13
N ASP A 217 -26.24 -9.74 -10.97
CA ASP A 217 -26.22 -10.51 -9.72
C ASP A 217 -27.56 -10.51 -8.98
N ALA A 218 -28.31 -9.40 -9.03
CA ALA A 218 -29.44 -9.18 -8.13
C ALA A 218 -30.76 -8.85 -8.83
N HIS A 219 -30.77 -8.60 -10.14
CA HIS A 219 -31.96 -8.07 -10.81
C HIS A 219 -32.39 -8.81 -12.09
N GLY A 220 -31.49 -8.96 -13.07
CA GLY A 220 -31.83 -9.42 -14.41
C GLY A 220 -32.17 -10.91 -14.45
N THR A 221 -33.19 -11.25 -15.22
CA THR A 221 -33.47 -12.65 -15.59
C THR A 221 -32.44 -13.15 -16.60
N TYR A 222 -32.26 -14.47 -16.70
CA TYR A 222 -31.31 -15.06 -17.65
C TYR A 222 -31.56 -14.60 -19.10
N GLU A 223 -32.83 -14.51 -19.50
CA GLU A 223 -33.28 -14.09 -20.82
C GLU A 223 -32.91 -12.62 -21.10
N GLU A 224 -33.14 -11.72 -20.14
CA GLU A 224 -32.77 -10.30 -20.24
C GLU A 224 -31.25 -10.11 -20.30
N LEU A 225 -30.51 -10.80 -19.41
CA LEU A 225 -29.05 -10.72 -19.36
C LEU A 225 -28.40 -11.27 -20.62
N LYS A 226 -28.98 -12.31 -21.23
CA LYS A 226 -28.53 -12.84 -22.51
C LYS A 226 -28.68 -11.80 -23.63
N LEU A 227 -29.82 -11.11 -23.69
CA LEU A 227 -30.03 -10.03 -24.67
C LEU A 227 -29.08 -8.86 -24.42
N PHE A 228 -28.96 -8.41 -23.16
CA PHE A 228 -28.04 -7.34 -22.78
C PHE A 228 -26.59 -7.64 -23.20
N THR A 229 -26.11 -8.86 -22.89
CA THR A 229 -24.77 -9.31 -23.28
C THR A 229 -24.56 -9.30 -24.80
N GLN A 230 -25.58 -9.71 -25.56
CA GLN A 230 -25.50 -9.74 -27.02
C GLN A 230 -25.40 -8.33 -27.61
N GLU A 231 -26.17 -7.37 -27.09
CA GLU A 231 -26.10 -5.98 -27.57
C GLU A 231 -24.75 -5.33 -27.25
N ILE A 232 -24.18 -5.56 -26.06
CA ILE A 232 -22.83 -5.08 -25.72
C ILE A 232 -21.78 -5.66 -26.67
N LYS A 233 -21.88 -6.95 -27.02
CA LYS A 233 -20.95 -7.60 -27.97
C LYS A 233 -21.04 -7.06 -29.39
N ARG A 234 -22.19 -6.51 -29.81
CA ARG A 234 -22.36 -5.90 -31.14
C ARG A 234 -21.70 -4.53 -31.28
N LEU A 235 -21.40 -3.87 -30.15
CA LEU A 235 -20.71 -2.58 -30.13
C LEU A 235 -19.20 -2.69 -30.31
N HIS A 236 -18.66 -3.92 -30.43
CA HIS A 236 -17.26 -4.24 -30.66
C HIS A 236 -17.08 -4.85 -32.05
#